data_AF-A0A2Y9R1G3-F1
#
_entry.id   AF-A0A2Y9R1G3-F1
#
_cell.length_a   1.000
_cell.length_b   1.000
_cell.length_c   1.000
_cell.angle_alpha   90.00
_cell.angle_beta   90.00
_cell.angle_gamma   90.00
#
_symmetry.space_group_name_H-M   'P 1'
#
loop_
_entity.id
_entity.type
_entity.pdbx_description
1 polymer ?
#
loop_
_entity_poly.entity_id
_entity_poly.type
_entity_poly.pdbx_seq_one_letter_code
_entity_poly.pdbx_strand_id
1 'polypeptide(L)'
;MALAQELYDTPACRLDSFVAQWLQPRREWKEEVMGAVRTVEKFLREEHFQGDGLDQEVRVLKVLKVGSFGNGTVLRNAAEVELVVFLSCFCSFQEEARYHQAVLRLIRKKLWRCQDLLALGLEDMWVARGVPDALVFTLQTKGIVGLITITIVPAYKALGPLASNLQPPPDVYVSLIKAHGYPGNFSPSFSELQRNFVKHRPTKLKSLLRLVKHWYLQRARDIQVTVEQCGYLDLILWVDPYEPIKKIKKKIQQNRGYSGLQRLSFQEPSGQRQLLSSHCSLAYYGIFSNIRIYLLETFSPEIQVFVKNPDGGSDAYAINPSNCILSLKEQIEDNFGLPRKQQQLEFQGQVLQDWLDFVGYGIQDSDTLFLSKKRAREAPFPPS
;
A
#
# COMPACT_ATOMS: atom_id res chain seq x y z
N MET A 1 17.43 11.20 -25.78
CA MET A 1 16.41 11.41 -24.75
C MET A 1 17.06 11.09 -23.41
N ALA A 2 17.33 12.09 -22.56
CA ALA A 2 17.94 11.83 -21.26
C ALA A 2 16.96 10.99 -20.41
N LEU A 3 17.40 9.83 -19.94
CA LEU A 3 16.69 9.04 -18.94
C LEU A 3 16.26 9.98 -17.81
N ALA A 4 14.99 9.91 -17.41
CA ALA A 4 14.48 10.74 -16.33
C ALA A 4 15.38 10.52 -15.10
N GLN A 5 16.08 11.57 -14.66
CA GLN A 5 16.91 11.46 -13.48
C GLN A 5 16.02 11.01 -12.33
N GLU A 6 16.43 9.97 -11.63
CA GLU A 6 15.65 9.39 -10.57
C GLU A 6 15.87 10.20 -9.28
N LEU A 7 14.81 10.40 -8.47
CA LEU A 7 14.91 11.20 -7.24
C LEU A 7 16.03 10.70 -6.32
N TYR A 8 16.13 9.37 -6.14
CA TYR A 8 17.12 8.72 -5.28
C TYR A 8 18.56 8.88 -5.77
N ASP A 9 18.78 9.03 -7.09
CA ASP A 9 20.10 9.26 -7.68
C ASP A 9 20.49 10.74 -7.70
N THR A 10 19.62 11.62 -7.17
CA THR A 10 19.87 13.06 -7.14
C THR A 10 20.51 13.44 -5.81
N PRO A 11 21.76 13.94 -5.81
CA PRO A 11 22.42 14.42 -4.58
C PRO A 11 21.60 15.52 -3.90
N ALA A 12 21.64 15.59 -2.56
CA ALA A 12 20.88 16.58 -1.78
C ALA A 12 21.11 18.02 -2.27
N CYS A 13 22.33 18.38 -2.66
CA CYS A 13 22.69 19.69 -3.19
C CYS A 13 22.07 20.03 -4.56
N ARG A 14 21.51 19.05 -5.28
CA ARG A 14 20.89 19.21 -6.60
C ARG A 14 19.36 19.09 -6.58
N LEU A 15 18.74 18.88 -5.41
CA LEU A 15 17.28 18.70 -5.29
C LEU A 15 16.49 19.91 -5.81
N ASP A 16 17.00 21.13 -5.64
CA ASP A 16 16.35 22.32 -6.19
C ASP A 16 16.31 22.31 -7.72
N SER A 17 17.43 21.98 -8.34
CA SER A 17 17.53 21.82 -9.80
C SER A 17 16.63 20.69 -10.29
N PHE A 18 16.54 19.60 -9.53
CA PHE A 18 15.65 18.49 -9.83
C PHE A 18 14.18 18.93 -9.82
N VAL A 19 13.75 19.65 -8.78
CA VAL A 19 12.38 20.19 -8.71
C VAL A 19 12.11 21.10 -9.91
N ALA A 20 13.01 22.03 -10.21
CA ALA A 20 12.85 22.99 -11.30
C ALA A 20 12.73 22.34 -12.68
N GLN A 21 13.58 21.35 -12.97
CA GLN A 21 13.68 20.73 -14.29
C GLN A 21 12.67 19.59 -14.51
N TRP A 22 12.37 18.82 -13.46
CA TRP A 22 11.61 17.58 -13.59
C TRP A 22 10.21 17.65 -12.97
N LEU A 23 9.99 18.43 -11.91
CA LEU A 23 8.69 18.49 -11.22
C LEU A 23 7.84 19.72 -11.58
N GLN A 24 8.51 20.81 -11.94
CA GLN A 24 8.05 21.97 -12.71
C GLN A 24 7.04 21.69 -13.85
N PRO A 25 5.70 21.92 -13.77
CA PRO A 25 4.91 21.98 -14.99
C PRO A 25 5.37 23.14 -15.87
N ARG A 26 5.45 22.91 -17.19
CA ARG A 26 5.72 23.97 -18.17
C ARG A 26 4.55 24.96 -18.21
N ARG A 27 4.86 26.23 -18.47
CA ARG A 27 3.85 27.31 -18.53
C ARG A 27 2.81 27.04 -19.61
N GLU A 28 3.24 26.70 -20.82
CA GLU A 28 2.38 26.41 -21.97
C GLU A 28 1.42 25.25 -21.67
N TRP A 29 1.97 24.14 -21.17
CA TRP A 29 1.19 22.97 -20.74
C TRP A 29 0.13 23.35 -19.70
N LYS A 30 0.49 24.18 -18.71
CA LYS A 30 -0.45 24.61 -17.68
C LYS A 30 -1.56 25.49 -18.26
N GLU A 31 -1.23 26.44 -19.15
CA GLU A 31 -2.24 27.31 -19.77
C GLU A 31 -3.22 26.52 -20.65
N GLU A 32 -2.75 25.48 -21.33
CA GLU A 32 -3.60 24.57 -22.11
C GLU A 32 -4.61 23.84 -21.21
N VAL A 33 -4.14 23.21 -20.12
CA VAL A 33 -5.03 22.56 -19.13
C VAL A 33 -6.04 23.56 -18.57
N MET A 34 -5.57 24.74 -18.20
CA MET A 34 -6.43 25.80 -17.67
C MET A 34 -7.43 26.33 -18.71
N GLY A 35 -7.12 26.24 -20.00
CA GLY A 35 -8.04 26.54 -21.10
C GLY A 35 -9.25 25.62 -21.08
N ALA A 36 -9.04 24.30 -21.07
CA ALA A 36 -10.12 23.31 -21.01
C ALA A 36 -10.95 23.45 -19.71
N VAL A 37 -10.28 23.66 -18.57
CA VAL A 37 -10.96 23.86 -17.28
C VAL A 37 -11.83 25.11 -17.29
N ARG A 38 -11.41 26.21 -17.95
CA ARG A 38 -12.24 27.42 -18.08
C ARG A 38 -13.55 27.14 -18.83
N THR A 39 -13.54 26.28 -19.84
CA THR A 39 -14.76 25.86 -20.55
C THR A 39 -15.71 25.12 -19.62
N VAL A 40 -15.21 24.19 -18.80
CA VAL A 40 -16.00 23.49 -17.79
C VAL A 40 -16.55 24.46 -16.73
N GLU A 41 -15.71 25.37 -16.22
CA GLU A 41 -16.13 26.39 -15.25
C GLU A 41 -17.22 27.31 -15.82
N LYS A 42 -17.14 27.66 -17.11
CA LYS A 42 -18.14 28.46 -17.81
C LYS A 42 -19.46 27.70 -17.92
N PHE A 43 -19.41 26.47 -18.44
CA PHE A 43 -20.59 25.60 -18.56
C PHE A 43 -21.32 25.45 -17.22
N LEU A 44 -20.60 25.11 -16.15
CA LEU A 44 -21.21 24.94 -14.82
C LEU A 44 -21.89 26.21 -14.30
N ARG A 45 -21.40 27.40 -14.65
CA ARG A 45 -21.99 28.67 -14.19
C ARG A 45 -23.20 29.12 -14.99
N GLU A 46 -23.23 28.80 -16.28
CA GLU A 46 -24.30 29.24 -17.21
C GLU A 46 -25.45 28.23 -17.29
N GLU A 47 -25.21 26.96 -16.96
CA GLU A 47 -26.21 25.90 -17.07
C GLU A 47 -27.27 25.95 -15.96
N HIS A 48 -28.54 25.81 -16.35
CA HIS A 48 -29.66 25.63 -15.42
C HIS A 48 -29.91 24.14 -15.18
N PHE A 49 -29.69 23.68 -13.95
CA PHE A 49 -29.85 22.29 -13.55
C PHE A 49 -31.28 22.05 -13.03
N GLN A 50 -32.20 21.78 -13.95
CA GLN A 50 -33.55 21.26 -13.65
C GLN A 50 -33.57 19.73 -13.87
N GLY A 51 -34.08 18.97 -12.91
CA GLY A 51 -34.12 17.50 -12.98
C GLY A 51 -35.21 16.88 -12.13
N ASP A 52 -35.66 15.69 -12.52
CA ASP A 52 -36.67 14.90 -11.80
C ASP A 52 -36.22 14.60 -10.36
N GLY A 53 -36.99 15.04 -9.37
CA GLY A 53 -36.79 14.76 -7.94
C GLY A 53 -36.18 15.90 -7.11
N LEU A 54 -35.91 17.07 -7.71
CA LEU A 54 -35.61 18.31 -7.00
C LEU A 54 -36.69 19.34 -7.38
N ASP A 55 -37.52 19.75 -6.43
CA ASP A 55 -38.66 20.64 -6.66
C ASP A 55 -38.24 22.08 -7.07
N GLN A 56 -36.94 22.38 -7.06
CA GLN A 56 -36.39 23.71 -7.27
C GLN A 56 -35.24 23.72 -8.28
N GLU A 57 -35.15 24.82 -9.03
CA GLU A 57 -34.05 25.08 -9.97
C GLU A 57 -32.70 25.12 -9.23
N VAL A 58 -31.80 24.19 -9.60
CA VAL A 58 -30.46 24.15 -9.01
C VAL A 58 -29.53 25.07 -9.78
N ARG A 59 -28.96 26.04 -9.07
CA ARG A 59 -27.93 26.97 -9.57
C ARG A 59 -26.59 26.72 -8.92
N VAL A 60 -25.52 26.89 -9.69
CA VAL A 60 -24.14 26.87 -9.19
C VAL A 60 -23.81 28.23 -8.57
N LEU A 61 -23.58 28.22 -7.25
CA LEU A 61 -23.21 29.41 -6.48
C LEU A 61 -21.75 29.80 -6.67
N LYS A 62 -20.86 28.80 -6.78
CA LYS A 62 -19.41 29.00 -6.90
C LYS A 62 -18.74 27.73 -7.42
N VAL A 63 -17.75 27.90 -8.30
CA VAL A 63 -16.85 26.83 -8.71
C VAL A 63 -15.46 27.13 -8.18
N LEU A 64 -14.84 26.13 -7.55
CA LEU A 64 -13.55 26.24 -6.89
C LEU A 64 -12.58 25.17 -7.40
N LYS A 65 -11.45 25.61 -7.94
CA LYS A 65 -10.31 24.74 -8.22
C LYS A 65 -9.61 24.35 -6.91
N VAL A 66 -9.52 23.05 -6.67
CA VAL A 66 -8.90 22.47 -5.48
C VAL A 66 -7.73 21.56 -5.87
N GLY A 67 -7.24 20.76 -4.92
CA GLY A 67 -6.11 19.89 -5.13
C GLY A 67 -4.84 20.63 -5.60
N SER A 68 -4.05 19.93 -6.41
CA SER A 68 -2.74 20.38 -6.90
C SER A 68 -2.82 21.69 -7.70
N PHE A 69 -3.83 21.82 -8.56
CA PHE A 69 -4.04 23.01 -9.40
C PHE A 69 -4.50 24.21 -8.57
N GLY A 70 -5.40 23.99 -7.61
CA GLY A 70 -5.91 25.03 -6.73
C GLY A 70 -4.86 25.60 -5.77
N ASN A 71 -3.98 24.75 -5.23
CA ASN A 71 -2.98 25.16 -4.23
C ASN A 71 -1.60 25.51 -4.82
N GLY A 72 -1.40 25.28 -6.13
CA GLY A 72 -0.15 25.60 -6.81
C GLY A 72 0.97 24.59 -6.56
N THR A 73 0.64 23.31 -6.37
CA THR A 73 1.59 22.20 -6.17
C THR A 73 1.49 21.12 -7.26
N VAL A 74 0.97 21.47 -8.44
CA VAL A 74 0.99 20.60 -9.64
C VAL A 74 2.39 20.09 -9.92
N LEU A 75 2.46 18.79 -10.20
CA LEU A 75 3.62 18.10 -10.75
C LEU A 75 3.56 18.09 -12.27
N ARG A 76 4.72 17.98 -12.89
CA ARG A 76 4.85 17.83 -14.34
C ARG A 76 4.05 16.62 -14.83
N ASN A 77 3.29 16.81 -15.90
CA ASN A 77 2.43 15.81 -16.56
C ASN A 77 1.28 15.25 -15.71
N ALA A 78 1.02 15.78 -14.50
CA ALA A 78 -0.14 15.40 -13.71
C ALA A 78 -1.39 16.16 -14.20
N ALA A 79 -2.07 15.61 -15.21
CA ALA A 79 -3.24 16.21 -15.86
C ALA A 79 -4.57 15.93 -15.14
N GLU A 80 -4.56 15.93 -13.80
CA GLU A 80 -5.74 15.70 -12.97
C GLU A 80 -6.17 17.01 -12.29
N VAL A 81 -7.39 17.47 -12.59
CA VAL A 81 -7.94 18.71 -12.06
C VAL A 81 -9.18 18.40 -11.23
N GLU A 82 -9.18 18.88 -9.99
CA GLU A 82 -10.30 18.74 -9.07
C GLU A 82 -11.05 20.07 -8.95
N LEU A 83 -12.38 20.00 -9.10
CA LEU A 83 -13.32 21.11 -8.99
C LEU A 83 -14.35 20.80 -7.91
N VAL A 84 -14.50 21.72 -6.96
CA VAL A 84 -15.62 21.73 -6.02
C VAL A 84 -16.68 22.70 -6.52
N VAL A 85 -17.92 22.23 -6.60
CA VAL A 85 -19.05 23.00 -7.12
C VAL A 85 -20.05 23.22 -6.01
N PHE A 86 -20.17 24.47 -5.57
CA PHE A 86 -21.12 24.86 -4.54
C PHE A 86 -22.49 25.09 -5.16
N LEU A 87 -23.51 24.39 -4.65
CA LEU A 87 -24.85 24.40 -5.22
C LEU A 87 -25.85 25.05 -4.28
N SER A 88 -26.86 25.69 -4.86
CA SER A 88 -27.95 26.36 -4.14
C SER A 88 -28.97 25.39 -3.53
N CYS A 89 -29.07 24.16 -4.02
CA CYS A 89 -29.99 23.15 -3.50
C CYS A 89 -29.52 22.49 -2.19
N PHE A 90 -28.31 22.79 -1.74
CA PHE A 90 -27.84 22.35 -0.43
C PHE A 90 -27.93 23.51 0.54
N CYS A 91 -28.83 23.40 1.51
CA CYS A 91 -28.99 24.34 2.61
C CYS A 91 -28.34 23.83 3.90
N SER A 92 -27.99 22.54 3.96
CA SER A 92 -27.35 21.90 5.12
C SER A 92 -26.45 20.72 4.70
N PHE A 93 -25.60 20.26 5.62
CA PHE A 93 -24.79 19.05 5.43
C PHE A 93 -25.66 17.79 5.24
N GLN A 94 -26.82 17.72 5.91
CA GLN A 94 -27.77 16.62 5.79
C GLN A 94 -28.40 16.57 4.39
N GLU A 95 -28.72 17.73 3.82
CA GLU A 95 -29.22 17.81 2.45
C GLU A 95 -28.15 17.47 1.43
N GLU A 96 -26.90 17.91 1.63
CA GLU A 96 -25.77 17.48 0.80
C GLU A 96 -25.69 15.95 0.79
N ALA A 97 -25.68 15.30 1.96
CA ALA A 97 -25.64 13.84 2.04
C ALA A 97 -26.83 13.14 1.38
N ARG A 98 -28.06 13.69 1.53
CA ARG A 98 -29.28 13.10 0.97
C ARG A 98 -29.35 13.21 -0.55
N TYR A 99 -28.96 14.35 -1.10
CA TYR A 99 -29.15 14.67 -2.52
C TYR A 99 -27.87 14.53 -3.36
N HIS A 100 -26.71 14.26 -2.76
CA HIS A 100 -25.40 14.13 -3.42
C HIS A 100 -25.45 13.32 -4.73
N GLN A 101 -25.99 12.11 -4.66
CA GLN A 101 -26.08 11.18 -5.80
C GLN A 101 -27.06 11.65 -6.88
N ALA A 102 -28.16 12.31 -6.48
CA ALA A 102 -29.12 12.87 -7.43
C ALA A 102 -28.46 14.01 -8.22
N VAL A 103 -27.74 14.88 -7.52
CA VAL A 103 -26.99 16.00 -8.10
C VAL A 103 -25.88 15.52 -9.03
N LEU A 104 -25.08 14.53 -8.62
CA LEU A 104 -24.04 13.96 -9.49
C LEU A 104 -24.63 13.40 -10.79
N ARG A 105 -25.76 12.68 -10.72
CA ARG A 105 -26.48 12.18 -11.90
C ARG A 105 -27.00 13.32 -12.78
N LEU A 106 -27.49 14.39 -12.18
CA LEU A 106 -27.98 15.57 -12.90
C LEU A 106 -26.86 16.29 -13.66
N ILE A 107 -25.73 16.55 -12.99
CA ILE A 107 -24.54 17.16 -13.60
C ILE A 107 -24.03 16.27 -14.74
N ARG A 108 -23.94 14.95 -14.51
CA ARG A 108 -23.56 13.96 -15.52
C ARG A 108 -24.42 14.04 -16.78
N LYS A 109 -25.75 14.07 -16.63
CA LYS A 109 -26.71 14.16 -17.75
C LYS A 109 -26.55 15.45 -18.55
N LYS A 110 -26.27 16.56 -17.88
CA LYS A 110 -26.11 17.88 -18.51
C LYS A 110 -24.76 18.01 -19.23
N LEU A 111 -23.67 17.51 -18.65
CA LEU A 111 -22.35 17.51 -19.30
C LEU A 111 -22.38 16.79 -20.65
N TRP A 112 -23.06 15.63 -20.74
CA TRP A 112 -23.22 14.88 -21.99
C TRP A 112 -23.99 15.62 -23.09
N ARG A 113 -24.74 16.67 -22.75
CA ARG A 113 -25.49 17.47 -23.73
C ARG A 113 -24.74 18.73 -24.15
N CYS A 114 -23.61 19.03 -23.51
CA CYS A 114 -22.85 20.25 -23.77
C CYS A 114 -22.00 20.12 -25.03
N GLN A 115 -22.34 20.84 -26.10
CA GLN A 115 -21.59 20.83 -27.36
C GLN A 115 -20.15 21.32 -27.20
N ASP A 116 -19.91 22.35 -26.38
CA ASP A 116 -18.56 22.88 -26.14
C ASP A 116 -17.62 21.83 -25.52
N LEU A 117 -18.14 20.97 -24.62
CA LEU A 117 -17.36 19.91 -24.00
C LEU A 117 -17.18 18.72 -24.93
N LEU A 118 -18.19 18.38 -25.73
CA LEU A 118 -18.06 17.37 -26.79
C LEU A 118 -17.01 17.79 -27.83
N ALA A 119 -16.91 19.09 -28.15
CA ALA A 119 -15.88 19.63 -29.03
C ALA A 119 -14.46 19.54 -28.42
N LEU A 120 -14.35 19.39 -27.10
CA LEU A 120 -13.11 19.10 -26.36
C LEU A 120 -12.89 17.59 -26.16
N GLY A 121 -13.56 16.73 -26.92
CA GLY A 121 -13.38 15.27 -26.84
C GLY A 121 -13.72 14.74 -25.45
N LEU A 122 -14.90 15.09 -24.94
CA LEU A 122 -15.41 14.56 -23.67
C LEU A 122 -15.60 13.05 -23.76
N GLU A 123 -14.81 12.32 -22.97
CA GLU A 123 -14.78 10.86 -22.94
C GLU A 123 -14.79 10.33 -21.49
N ASP A 124 -14.95 9.01 -21.36
CA ASP A 124 -14.88 8.24 -20.11
C ASP A 124 -15.52 8.93 -18.89
N MET A 125 -16.85 9.01 -18.83
CA MET A 125 -17.55 9.66 -17.71
C MET A 125 -18.17 8.65 -16.74
N TRP A 126 -17.71 8.63 -15.49
CA TRP A 126 -18.21 7.74 -14.43
C TRP A 126 -18.29 8.44 -13.07
N VAL A 127 -19.02 7.84 -12.13
CA VAL A 127 -19.04 8.29 -10.72
C VAL A 127 -18.06 7.43 -9.94
N ALA A 128 -16.99 8.05 -9.45
CA ALA A 128 -16.01 7.41 -8.59
C ALA A 128 -16.57 7.31 -7.17
N ARG A 129 -16.63 6.09 -6.63
CA ARG A 129 -17.07 5.85 -5.25
C ARG A 129 -15.94 6.21 -4.29
N GLY A 130 -16.24 7.04 -3.29
CA GLY A 130 -15.24 7.61 -2.40
C GLY A 130 -15.84 8.36 -1.22
N VAL A 131 -15.03 9.21 -0.59
CA VAL A 131 -15.40 10.00 0.58
C VAL A 131 -15.14 11.49 0.28
N PRO A 132 -16.12 12.22 -0.30
CA PRO A 132 -17.38 11.74 -0.89
C PRO A 132 -17.23 11.26 -2.33
N ASP A 133 -18.31 10.69 -2.89
CA ASP A 133 -18.38 10.32 -4.31
C ASP A 133 -18.16 11.53 -5.22
N ALA A 134 -17.52 11.31 -6.36
CA ALA A 134 -17.15 12.36 -7.30
C ALA A 134 -17.48 11.97 -8.74
N LEU A 135 -17.84 12.95 -9.56
CA LEU A 135 -18.01 12.75 -11.00
C LEU A 135 -16.66 12.92 -11.69
N VAL A 136 -16.19 11.90 -12.38
CA VAL A 136 -14.91 11.91 -13.10
C VAL A 136 -15.18 11.79 -14.60
N PHE A 137 -14.46 12.57 -15.39
CA PHE A 137 -14.47 12.49 -16.86
C PHE A 137 -13.15 12.95 -17.45
N THR A 138 -12.91 12.62 -18.72
CA THR A 138 -11.72 13.03 -19.44
C THR A 138 -12.05 14.00 -20.57
N LEU A 139 -11.12 14.91 -20.87
CA LEU A 139 -11.18 15.83 -22.02
C LEU A 139 -9.92 15.66 -22.84
N GLN A 140 -10.07 15.61 -24.17
CA GLN A 140 -8.96 15.56 -25.10
C GLN A 140 -8.56 16.96 -25.56
N THR A 141 -7.35 17.39 -25.24
CA THR A 141 -6.83 18.66 -25.76
C THR A 141 -6.05 18.45 -27.05
N LYS A 142 -6.16 19.42 -27.96
CA LYS A 142 -5.49 19.37 -29.27
C LYS A 142 -3.98 19.67 -29.22
N GLY A 143 -3.44 19.97 -28.04
CA GLY A 143 -2.05 20.42 -27.85
C GLY A 143 -1.16 19.37 -27.18
N ILE A 144 -0.35 19.81 -26.21
CA ILE A 144 0.78 19.06 -25.64
C ILE A 144 0.31 18.06 -24.56
N VAL A 145 -0.86 18.30 -23.95
CA VAL A 145 -1.32 17.51 -22.80
C VAL A 145 -1.90 16.16 -23.24
N GLY A 146 -2.61 16.12 -24.36
CA GLY A 146 -3.31 14.93 -24.86
C GLY A 146 -4.63 14.69 -24.14
N LEU A 147 -4.58 14.25 -22.87
CA LEU A 147 -5.77 13.90 -22.08
C LEU A 147 -5.74 14.57 -20.70
N ILE A 148 -6.86 15.16 -20.30
CA ILE A 148 -7.06 15.79 -18.98
C ILE A 148 -8.17 15.07 -18.25
N THR A 149 -7.91 14.62 -17.03
CA THR A 149 -8.92 14.07 -16.14
C THR A 149 -9.47 15.18 -15.24
N ILE A 150 -10.78 15.35 -15.24
CA ILE A 150 -11.48 16.33 -14.39
C ILE A 150 -12.38 15.59 -13.41
N THR A 151 -12.26 15.97 -12.14
CA THR A 151 -13.09 15.47 -11.04
C THR A 151 -13.97 16.60 -10.51
N ILE A 152 -15.28 16.39 -10.45
CA ILE A 152 -16.26 17.33 -9.91
C ILE A 152 -16.86 16.75 -8.63
N VAL A 153 -16.80 17.54 -7.55
CA VAL A 153 -17.44 17.22 -6.27
C VAL A 153 -18.45 18.33 -5.93
N PRO A 154 -19.76 18.02 -5.90
CA PRO A 154 -20.77 18.97 -5.44
C PRO A 154 -20.68 19.12 -3.92
N ALA A 155 -20.93 20.33 -3.40
CA ALA A 155 -20.75 20.63 -1.98
C ALA A 155 -21.71 21.71 -1.47
N TYR A 156 -22.10 21.61 -0.20
CA TYR A 156 -22.80 22.66 0.53
C TYR A 156 -21.86 23.86 0.78
N LYS A 157 -22.36 25.07 0.51
CA LYS A 157 -21.64 26.31 0.79
C LYS A 157 -21.78 26.71 2.27
N ALA A 158 -21.14 25.95 3.15
CA ALA A 158 -21.15 26.18 4.59
C ALA A 158 -20.43 27.48 5.01
N LEU A 159 -19.50 27.94 4.17
CA LEU A 159 -18.71 29.14 4.42
C LEU A 159 -19.27 30.33 3.64
N GLY A 160 -19.55 31.42 4.37
CA GLY A 160 -19.86 32.72 3.78
C GLY A 160 -18.68 33.32 3.00
N PRO A 161 -18.80 34.56 2.49
CA PRO A 161 -17.67 35.27 1.91
C PRO A 161 -16.61 35.54 3.00
N LEU A 162 -15.72 34.58 3.24
CA LEU A 162 -14.59 34.74 4.14
C LEU A 162 -13.50 35.55 3.44
N ALA A 163 -13.06 36.64 4.07
CA ALA A 163 -11.76 37.23 3.75
C ALA A 163 -10.66 36.20 4.07
N SER A 164 -9.61 36.19 3.25
CA SER A 164 -8.46 35.30 3.46
C SER A 164 -7.92 35.44 4.89
N ASN A 165 -7.89 34.33 5.64
CA ASN A 165 -7.35 34.15 7.00
C ASN A 165 -8.31 34.38 8.19
N LEU A 166 -9.60 34.61 7.97
CA LEU A 166 -10.58 34.58 9.06
C LEU A 166 -10.97 33.14 9.44
N GLN A 167 -11.10 32.89 10.74
CA GLN A 167 -11.63 31.61 11.23
C GLN A 167 -13.14 31.53 10.94
N PRO A 168 -13.64 30.39 10.44
CA PRO A 168 -15.08 30.18 10.33
C PRO A 168 -15.76 30.28 11.70
N PRO A 169 -17.00 30.78 11.75
CA PRO A 169 -17.79 30.76 12.97
C PRO A 169 -17.88 29.33 13.54
N PRO A 170 -17.68 29.13 14.86
CA PRO A 170 -17.75 27.81 15.48
C PRO A 170 -19.05 27.06 15.20
N ASP A 171 -20.16 27.77 15.03
CA ASP A 171 -21.49 27.21 14.72
C ASP A 171 -21.51 26.36 13.44
N VAL A 172 -20.64 26.68 12.47
CA VAL A 172 -20.49 25.88 11.24
C VAL A 172 -19.95 24.49 11.59
N TYR A 173 -18.95 24.42 12.47
CA TYR A 173 -18.38 23.15 12.92
C TYR A 173 -19.33 22.39 13.85
N VAL A 174 -20.08 23.09 14.71
CA VAL A 174 -21.14 22.47 15.52
C VAL A 174 -22.20 21.83 14.61
N SER A 175 -22.63 22.52 13.55
CA SER A 175 -23.59 21.98 12.57
C SER A 175 -23.02 20.78 11.81
N LEU A 176 -21.73 20.82 11.46
CA LEU A 176 -21.02 19.68 10.85
C LEU A 176 -21.03 18.45 11.76
N ILE A 177 -20.70 18.63 13.05
CA ILE A 177 -20.67 17.54 14.03
C ILE A 177 -22.06 16.93 14.22
N LYS A 178 -23.10 17.78 14.30
CA LYS A 178 -24.51 17.36 14.39
C LYS A 178 -25.04 16.70 13.12
N ALA A 179 -24.35 16.80 12.00
CA ALA A 179 -24.77 16.15 10.75
C ALA A 179 -24.51 14.64 10.74
N HIS A 180 -23.72 14.11 11.68
CA HIS A 180 -23.44 12.67 11.83
C HIS A 180 -22.98 11.98 10.53
N GLY A 181 -22.30 12.70 9.64
CA GLY A 181 -21.74 12.13 8.41
C GLY A 181 -20.46 11.35 8.66
N TYR A 182 -20.13 10.45 7.72
CA TYR A 182 -18.86 9.74 7.74
C TYR A 182 -17.67 10.74 7.68
N PRO A 183 -16.60 10.54 8.48
CA PRO A 183 -15.46 11.44 8.50
C PRO A 183 -14.89 11.71 7.10
N GLY A 184 -14.83 12.98 6.71
CA GLY A 184 -14.31 13.41 5.41
C GLY A 184 -15.35 13.66 4.32
N ASN A 185 -16.58 13.15 4.45
CA ASN A 185 -17.64 13.32 3.42
C ASN A 185 -17.93 14.80 3.11
N PHE A 186 -17.97 15.65 4.13
CA PHE A 186 -18.25 17.08 3.98
C PHE A 186 -16.97 17.94 3.89
N SER A 187 -15.81 17.31 3.66
CA SER A 187 -14.56 18.05 3.44
C SER A 187 -14.62 19.04 2.26
N PRO A 188 -15.37 18.78 1.17
CA PRO A 188 -15.51 19.75 0.06
C PRO A 188 -16.12 21.09 0.49
N SER A 189 -17.00 21.12 1.49
CA SER A 189 -17.61 22.36 2.02
C SER A 189 -16.54 23.31 2.62
N PHE A 190 -15.39 22.78 3.02
CA PHE A 190 -14.25 23.51 3.59
C PHE A 190 -13.04 23.59 2.64
N SER A 191 -13.24 23.23 1.37
CA SER A 191 -12.16 23.16 0.37
C SER A 191 -11.44 24.49 0.15
N GLU A 192 -12.10 25.63 0.39
CA GLU A 192 -11.45 26.95 0.36
C GLU A 192 -10.36 27.08 1.43
N LEU A 193 -10.63 26.61 2.65
CA LEU A 193 -9.68 26.63 3.75
C LEU A 193 -8.51 25.69 3.47
N GLN A 194 -8.80 24.46 3.03
CA GLN A 194 -7.80 23.47 2.67
C GLN A 194 -6.86 23.99 1.57
N ARG A 195 -7.43 24.59 0.52
CA ARG A 195 -6.66 25.22 -0.55
C ARG A 195 -5.81 26.37 -0.02
N ASN A 196 -6.41 27.30 0.72
CA ASN A 196 -5.74 28.51 1.19
C ASN A 196 -4.61 28.20 2.18
N PHE A 197 -4.75 27.13 2.99
CA PHE A 197 -3.72 26.65 3.91
C PHE A 197 -2.39 26.33 3.22
N VAL A 198 -2.44 25.85 1.98
CA VAL A 198 -1.24 25.51 1.17
C VAL A 198 -0.92 26.62 0.17
N LYS A 199 -1.94 27.24 -0.44
CA LYS A 199 -1.78 28.22 -1.54
C LYS A 199 -0.98 29.45 -1.12
N HIS A 200 -1.14 29.94 0.09
CA HIS A 200 -0.46 31.17 0.56
C HIS A 200 0.90 30.92 1.22
N ARG A 201 1.49 29.73 1.02
CA ARG A 201 2.82 29.39 1.53
C ARG A 201 3.97 29.89 0.63
N PRO A 202 5.19 30.08 1.16
CA PRO A 202 6.36 30.47 0.37
C PRO A 202 6.61 29.54 -0.83
N THR A 203 7.17 30.09 -1.91
CA THR A 203 7.49 29.33 -3.14
C THR A 203 8.41 28.14 -2.86
N LYS A 204 9.42 28.32 -2.00
CA LYS A 204 10.33 27.25 -1.58
C LYS A 204 9.61 26.10 -0.86
N LEU A 205 8.64 26.40 0.00
CA LEU A 205 7.81 25.37 0.64
C LEU A 205 6.96 24.64 -0.40
N LYS A 206 6.42 25.34 -1.40
CA LYS A 206 5.71 24.67 -2.51
C LYS A 206 6.64 23.78 -3.36
N SER A 207 7.91 24.13 -3.50
CA SER A 207 8.91 23.26 -4.14
C SER A 207 9.14 21.98 -3.31
N LEU A 208 9.28 22.10 -1.99
CA LEU A 208 9.38 20.93 -1.10
C LEU A 208 8.12 20.06 -1.16
N LEU A 209 6.93 20.65 -1.14
CA LEU A 209 5.67 19.89 -1.27
C LEU A 209 5.59 19.12 -2.58
N ARG A 210 6.09 19.68 -3.70
CA ARG A 210 6.22 18.92 -4.95
C ARG A 210 7.17 17.75 -4.82
N LEU A 211 8.32 17.95 -4.19
CA LEU A 211 9.30 16.89 -3.98
C LEU A 211 8.71 15.73 -3.17
N VAL A 212 8.04 16.03 -2.05
CA VAL A 212 7.37 15.03 -1.21
C VAL A 212 6.24 14.32 -1.96
N LYS A 213 5.42 15.05 -2.72
CA LYS A 213 4.38 14.42 -3.55
C LYS A 213 4.96 13.51 -4.62
N HIS A 214 6.03 13.92 -5.26
CA HIS A 214 6.72 13.11 -6.25
C HIS A 214 7.31 11.84 -5.62
N TRP A 215 7.95 11.97 -4.45
CA TRP A 215 8.44 10.84 -3.65
C TRP A 215 7.31 9.89 -3.26
N TYR A 216 6.16 10.40 -2.83
CA TYR A 216 5.00 9.58 -2.45
C TYR A 216 4.38 8.83 -3.64
N LEU A 217 4.33 9.46 -4.81
CA LEU A 217 3.78 8.86 -6.03
C LEU A 217 4.74 7.89 -6.73
N GLN A 218 6.06 8.10 -6.59
CA GLN A 218 7.03 7.06 -6.87
C GLN A 218 6.84 5.97 -5.81
N ARG A 219 6.06 4.92 -6.13
CA ARG A 219 6.11 3.67 -5.35
C ARG A 219 7.58 3.39 -5.04
N ALA A 220 7.93 3.12 -3.77
CA ALA A 220 9.33 2.98 -3.43
C ALA A 220 9.95 1.93 -4.35
N ARG A 221 11.06 2.31 -4.99
CA ARG A 221 11.81 1.37 -5.82
C ARG A 221 12.28 0.22 -4.94
N ASP A 222 12.47 -0.93 -5.56
CA ASP A 222 13.28 -1.96 -4.95
C ASP A 222 14.64 -1.35 -4.62
N ILE A 223 15.05 -1.45 -3.35
CA ILE A 223 16.36 -1.02 -2.89
C ILE A 223 17.31 -2.20 -2.88
N GLN A 224 18.59 -1.92 -3.08
CA GLN A 224 19.63 -2.94 -3.00
C GLN A 224 19.98 -3.19 -1.53
N VAL A 225 19.80 -4.43 -1.09
CA VAL A 225 20.17 -4.90 0.25
C VAL A 225 21.37 -5.84 0.12
N THR A 226 22.51 -5.42 0.65
CA THR A 226 23.71 -6.26 0.76
C THR A 226 23.66 -7.01 2.08
N VAL A 227 23.60 -8.34 2.01
CA VAL A 227 23.56 -9.23 3.17
C VAL A 227 24.96 -9.75 3.44
N GLU A 228 25.57 -9.24 4.51
CA GLU A 228 26.90 -9.63 4.99
C GLU A 228 26.77 -10.78 6.00
N GLN A 229 27.67 -11.76 5.91
CA GLN A 229 27.79 -12.85 6.89
C GLN A 229 29.25 -13.27 6.99
N CYS A 230 29.72 -13.56 8.21
CA CYS A 230 31.09 -14.03 8.43
C CYS A 230 31.35 -15.32 7.65
N GLY A 231 32.41 -15.34 6.83
CA GLY A 231 32.84 -16.53 6.07
C GLY A 231 32.10 -16.77 4.75
N TYR A 232 31.19 -15.89 4.33
CA TYR A 232 30.45 -16.01 3.07
C TYR A 232 30.60 -14.76 2.20
N LEU A 233 30.45 -14.92 0.87
CA LEU A 233 30.39 -13.80 -0.06
C LEU A 233 29.10 -12.99 0.15
N ASP A 234 29.18 -11.68 0.02
CA ASP A 234 28.03 -10.76 0.12
C ASP A 234 26.90 -11.18 -0.83
N LEU A 235 25.68 -11.33 -0.29
CA LEU A 235 24.50 -11.60 -1.09
C LEU A 235 23.76 -10.29 -1.38
N ILE A 236 23.52 -10.00 -2.65
CA ILE A 236 22.81 -8.79 -3.09
C ILE A 236 21.36 -9.15 -3.40
N LEU A 237 20.41 -8.48 -2.73
CA LEU A 237 18.97 -8.65 -2.96
C LEU A 237 18.33 -7.32 -3.38
N TRP A 238 17.37 -7.38 -4.31
CA TRP A 238 16.47 -6.28 -4.62
C TRP A 238 15.16 -6.47 -3.86
N VAL A 239 14.78 -5.46 -3.06
CA VAL A 239 13.65 -5.55 -2.13
C VAL A 239 12.86 -4.26 -2.10
N ASP A 240 11.54 -4.35 -2.25
CA ASP A 240 10.62 -3.25 -1.94
C ASP A 240 10.72 -2.94 -0.42
N PRO A 241 11.12 -1.71 -0.03
CA PRO A 241 11.32 -1.37 1.37
C PRO A 241 10.04 -1.42 2.22
N TYR A 242 8.85 -1.46 1.59
CA TYR A 242 7.58 -1.64 2.29
C TYR A 242 7.22 -3.10 2.54
N GLU A 243 7.93 -4.06 1.93
CA GLU A 243 7.72 -5.47 2.22
C GLU A 243 8.19 -5.83 3.64
N PRO A 244 7.48 -6.74 4.34
CA PRO A 244 7.93 -7.22 5.64
C PRO A 244 9.28 -7.92 5.56
N ILE A 245 10.13 -7.73 6.58
CA ILE A 245 11.44 -8.37 6.72
C ILE A 245 11.34 -9.91 6.62
N LYS A 246 10.22 -10.52 7.02
CA LYS A 246 9.96 -11.97 6.80
C LYS A 246 10.14 -12.40 5.34
N LYS A 247 9.74 -11.57 4.37
CA LYS A 247 9.95 -11.86 2.94
C LYS A 247 11.43 -11.81 2.57
N ILE A 248 12.20 -10.86 3.12
CA ILE A 248 13.66 -10.77 2.93
C ILE A 248 14.33 -12.04 3.48
N LYS A 249 13.97 -12.45 4.70
CA LYS A 249 14.48 -13.70 5.30
C LYS A 249 14.20 -14.92 4.42
N LYS A 250 13.00 -15.01 3.86
CA LYS A 250 12.64 -16.07 2.91
C LYS A 250 13.48 -16.02 1.63
N LYS A 251 13.74 -14.83 1.06
CA LYS A 251 14.64 -14.65 -0.10
C LYS A 251 16.07 -15.11 0.23
N ILE A 252 16.60 -14.76 1.40
CA ILE A 252 17.91 -15.21 1.88
C ILE A 252 17.93 -16.74 2.01
N GLN A 253 16.88 -17.31 2.62
CA GLN A 253 16.74 -18.75 2.80
C GLN A 253 16.75 -19.51 1.46
N GLN A 254 16.05 -18.99 0.46
CA GLN A 254 15.98 -19.58 -0.87
C GLN A 254 17.31 -19.49 -1.63
N ASN A 255 18.06 -18.39 -1.46
CA ASN A 255 19.33 -18.19 -2.17
C ASN A 255 20.48 -19.00 -1.56
N ARG A 256 20.45 -19.23 -0.23
CA ARG A 256 21.56 -19.87 0.50
C ARG A 256 21.23 -21.23 1.11
N GLY A 257 19.99 -21.70 0.99
CA GLY A 257 19.58 -23.04 1.44
C GLY A 257 19.46 -23.21 2.97
N TYR A 258 19.26 -22.12 3.73
CA TYR A 258 19.23 -22.19 5.19
C TYR A 258 18.00 -22.92 5.75
N SER A 259 18.20 -23.71 6.81
CA SER A 259 17.12 -24.32 7.61
C SER A 259 17.00 -23.70 9.02
N GLY A 260 17.98 -22.91 9.46
CA GLY A 260 18.03 -22.27 10.79
C GLY A 260 17.26 -20.94 10.94
N LEU A 261 17.19 -20.44 12.18
CA LEU A 261 16.58 -19.15 12.52
C LEU A 261 17.49 -18.00 12.09
N GLN A 262 16.98 -17.08 11.27
CA GLN A 262 17.72 -15.92 10.79
C GLN A 262 17.51 -14.68 11.67
N ARG A 263 18.60 -14.13 12.18
CA ARG A 263 18.64 -12.81 12.84
C ARG A 263 19.32 -11.81 11.90
N LEU A 264 18.54 -10.82 11.47
CA LEU A 264 19.03 -9.74 10.61
C LEU A 264 19.19 -8.48 11.44
N SER A 265 20.28 -7.76 11.24
CA SER A 265 20.55 -6.48 11.91
C SER A 265 21.19 -5.49 10.96
N PHE A 266 21.07 -4.20 11.25
CA PHE A 266 21.77 -3.15 10.51
C PHE A 266 22.40 -2.15 11.47
N GLN A 267 23.34 -1.36 10.98
CA GLN A 267 24.01 -0.35 11.77
C GLN A 267 24.39 0.85 10.89
N GLU A 268 23.99 2.04 11.31
CA GLU A 268 24.43 3.28 10.69
C GLU A 268 25.85 3.66 11.16
N PRO A 269 26.65 4.43 10.37
CA PRO A 269 28.06 4.70 10.66
C PRO A 269 28.38 5.30 12.05
N SER A 270 27.39 5.89 12.73
CA SER A 270 27.50 6.43 14.10
C SER A 270 26.45 5.87 15.06
N GLY A 271 25.66 4.89 14.64
CA GLY A 271 24.54 4.33 15.39
C GLY A 271 24.87 3.03 16.12
N GLN A 272 24.03 2.66 17.09
CA GLN A 272 24.02 1.32 17.64
C GLN A 272 23.42 0.33 16.64
N ARG A 273 23.85 -0.94 16.71
CA ARG A 273 23.31 -2.01 15.87
C ARG A 273 21.86 -2.30 16.27
N GLN A 274 20.97 -2.29 15.28
CA GLN A 274 19.54 -2.52 15.48
C GLN A 274 19.11 -3.85 14.87
N LEU A 275 18.27 -4.60 15.59
CA LEU A 275 17.71 -5.85 15.13
C LEU A 275 16.46 -5.61 14.26
N LEU A 276 16.40 -6.28 13.12
CA LEU A 276 15.26 -6.22 12.20
C LEU A 276 14.20 -7.27 12.58
N SER A 277 13.04 -6.79 13.02
CA SER A 277 11.87 -7.61 13.35
C SER A 277 11.22 -8.17 12.08
N SER A 278 10.84 -9.45 12.11
CA SER A 278 10.21 -10.14 10.98
C SER A 278 8.88 -9.50 10.54
N HIS A 279 8.19 -8.80 11.43
CA HIS A 279 6.88 -8.19 11.19
C HIS A 279 6.95 -6.75 10.68
N CYS A 280 8.10 -6.10 10.82
CA CYS A 280 8.34 -4.74 10.34
C CYS A 280 8.81 -4.77 8.88
N SER A 281 8.86 -3.60 8.22
CA SER A 281 9.47 -3.41 6.90
C SER A 281 10.77 -2.61 7.02
N LEU A 282 11.56 -2.49 5.95
CA LEU A 282 12.76 -1.61 5.96
C LEU A 282 12.35 -0.14 6.12
N ALA A 283 11.23 0.26 5.50
CA ALA A 283 10.64 1.58 5.63
C ALA A 283 10.24 1.93 7.08
N TYR A 284 9.82 0.94 7.88
CA TYR A 284 9.53 1.14 9.31
C TYR A 284 10.76 1.63 10.08
N TYR A 285 11.95 1.19 9.67
CA TYR A 285 13.23 1.62 10.23
C TYR A 285 13.81 2.85 9.52
N GLY A 286 13.07 3.49 8.62
CA GLY A 286 13.53 4.66 7.87
C GLY A 286 14.51 4.33 6.73
N ILE A 287 14.61 3.06 6.32
CA ILE A 287 15.56 2.61 5.30
C ILE A 287 14.89 2.68 3.92
N PHE A 288 15.34 3.64 3.11
CA PHE A 288 14.81 3.89 1.74
C PHE A 288 15.90 3.92 0.66
N SER A 289 17.13 3.56 0.99
CA SER A 289 18.27 3.52 0.07
C SER A 289 19.08 2.25 0.28
N ASN A 290 20.07 2.02 -0.59
CA ASN A 290 20.93 0.85 -0.51
C ASN A 290 21.55 0.72 0.88
N ILE A 291 21.46 -0.49 1.45
CA ILE A 291 21.88 -0.76 2.82
C ILE A 291 22.64 -2.07 2.93
N ARG A 292 23.57 -2.11 3.88
CA ARG A 292 24.22 -3.33 4.34
C ARG A 292 23.54 -3.83 5.61
N ILE A 293 23.06 -5.08 5.57
CA ILE A 293 22.51 -5.77 6.73
C ILE A 293 23.38 -6.97 7.05
N TYR A 294 23.53 -7.26 8.33
CA TYR A 294 24.28 -8.40 8.82
C TYR A 294 23.33 -9.55 9.16
N LEU A 295 23.64 -10.72 8.61
CA LEU A 295 22.94 -11.97 8.88
C LEU A 295 23.73 -12.78 9.92
N LEU A 296 23.04 -13.11 11.02
CA LEU A 296 23.45 -14.12 11.97
C LEU A 296 22.49 -15.30 11.87
N GLU A 297 23.01 -16.46 11.51
CA GLU A 297 22.29 -17.72 11.59
C GLU A 297 22.37 -18.24 13.02
N THR A 298 21.21 -18.55 13.62
CA THR A 298 21.14 -19.29 14.87
C THR A 298 20.57 -20.65 14.59
N PHE A 299 21.38 -21.68 14.80
CA PHE A 299 20.91 -23.06 14.80
C PHE A 299 20.00 -23.25 16.01
N SER A 300 18.77 -23.73 15.81
CA SER A 300 18.03 -24.38 16.89
C SER A 300 18.90 -25.55 17.36
N PRO A 301 19.04 -25.81 18.67
CA PRO A 301 19.86 -26.94 19.09
C PRO A 301 19.27 -28.21 18.49
N GLU A 302 20.07 -28.92 17.68
CA GLU A 302 19.80 -30.34 17.43
C GLU A 302 19.74 -31.00 18.80
N ILE A 303 18.64 -31.69 19.06
CA ILE A 303 18.48 -32.47 20.27
C ILE A 303 18.76 -33.93 19.93
N GLN A 304 19.30 -34.67 20.88
CA GLN A 304 19.53 -36.10 20.75
C GLN A 304 18.35 -36.83 21.36
N VAL A 305 17.69 -37.69 20.59
CA VAL A 305 16.66 -38.59 21.13
C VAL A 305 17.12 -40.03 21.00
N PHE A 306 16.70 -40.86 21.95
CA PHE A 306 16.97 -42.29 21.94
C PHE A 306 15.74 -43.02 21.41
N VAL A 307 15.93 -43.94 20.47
CA VAL A 307 14.84 -44.78 19.97
C VAL A 307 15.09 -46.19 20.47
N LYS A 308 14.19 -46.69 21.32
CA LYS A 308 14.22 -48.04 21.83
C LYS A 308 13.66 -49.01 20.79
N ASN A 309 14.51 -49.92 20.34
CA ASN A 309 14.20 -50.90 19.31
C ASN A 309 13.40 -52.08 19.88
N PRO A 310 12.65 -52.82 19.04
CA PRO A 310 11.89 -54.00 19.45
C PRO A 310 12.75 -55.14 20.04
N ASP A 311 14.05 -55.16 19.78
CA ASP A 311 15.02 -56.12 20.32
C ASP A 311 15.54 -55.74 21.72
N GLY A 312 15.13 -54.58 22.24
CA GLY A 312 15.48 -54.06 23.56
C GLY A 312 16.66 -53.08 23.58
N GLY A 313 17.38 -52.91 22.45
CA GLY A 313 18.45 -51.92 22.30
C GLY A 313 17.93 -50.48 22.21
N SER A 314 18.82 -49.49 22.31
CA SER A 314 18.46 -48.08 22.08
C SER A 314 19.55 -47.39 21.28
N ASP A 315 19.15 -46.77 20.17
CA ASP A 315 20.04 -46.01 19.29
C ASP A 315 19.77 -44.51 19.42
N ALA A 316 20.83 -43.71 19.30
CA ALA A 316 20.75 -42.26 19.37
C ALA A 316 20.56 -41.63 17.99
N TYR A 317 19.61 -40.69 17.88
CA TYR A 317 19.30 -39.95 16.67
C TYR A 317 19.36 -38.45 16.95
N ALA A 318 20.06 -37.71 16.09
CA ALA A 318 20.08 -36.25 16.13
C ALA A 318 18.88 -35.72 15.33
N ILE A 319 18.01 -34.97 16.00
CA ILE A 319 16.80 -34.41 15.40
C ILE A 319 16.69 -32.90 15.65
N ASN A 320 16.01 -32.21 14.75
CA ASN A 320 15.58 -30.84 14.99
C ASN A 320 14.16 -30.85 15.58
N PRO A 321 13.90 -30.22 16.75
CA PRO A 321 12.58 -30.22 17.40
C PRO A 321 11.43 -29.73 16.50
N SER A 322 11.72 -28.84 15.54
CA SER A 322 10.72 -28.30 14.61
C SER A 322 10.46 -29.16 13.36
N ASN A 323 11.16 -30.28 13.19
CA ASN A 323 10.91 -31.21 12.08
C ASN A 323 9.72 -32.13 12.41
N CYS A 324 9.11 -32.71 11.37
CA CYS A 324 8.03 -33.67 11.55
C CYS A 324 8.57 -35.06 11.94
N ILE A 325 7.76 -35.87 12.63
CA ILE A 325 8.10 -37.25 13.05
C ILE A 325 8.53 -38.14 11.88
N LEU A 326 8.00 -37.89 10.67
CA LEU A 326 8.42 -38.60 9.45
C LEU A 326 9.93 -38.56 9.22
N SER A 327 10.60 -37.44 9.55
CA SER A 327 12.03 -37.28 9.34
C SER A 327 12.86 -38.24 10.19
N LEU A 328 12.45 -38.51 11.44
CA LEU A 328 13.10 -39.53 12.28
C LEU A 328 12.82 -40.94 11.76
N LYS A 329 11.63 -41.21 11.22
CA LYS A 329 11.33 -42.51 10.62
C LYS A 329 12.18 -42.81 9.39
N GLU A 330 12.47 -41.79 8.59
CA GLU A 330 13.40 -41.90 7.47
C GLU A 330 14.82 -42.22 7.96
N GLN A 331 15.31 -41.53 9.00
CA GLN A 331 16.61 -41.86 9.61
C GLN A 331 16.67 -43.29 10.17
N ILE A 332 15.58 -43.77 10.79
CA ILE A 332 15.47 -45.16 11.27
C ILE A 332 15.46 -46.14 10.09
N GLU A 333 14.80 -45.82 8.98
CA GLU A 333 14.79 -46.68 7.78
C GLU A 333 16.20 -46.77 7.18
N ASP A 334 16.93 -45.66 7.11
CA ASP A 334 18.29 -45.59 6.59
C ASP A 334 19.29 -46.35 7.49
N ASN A 335 19.16 -46.26 8.81
CA ASN A 335 20.10 -46.86 9.76
C ASN A 335 19.76 -48.32 10.13
N PHE A 336 18.46 -48.64 10.26
CA PHE A 336 17.98 -49.92 10.78
C PHE A 336 17.31 -50.79 9.68
N GLY A 337 17.08 -50.24 8.48
CA GLY A 337 16.51 -50.98 7.35
C GLY A 337 15.03 -51.37 7.50
N LEU A 338 14.34 -50.89 8.53
CA LEU A 338 12.91 -51.14 8.74
C LEU A 338 12.10 -50.12 7.93
N PRO A 339 11.26 -50.52 6.96
CA PRO A 339 10.57 -49.57 6.11
C PRO A 339 9.64 -48.64 6.91
N ARG A 340 9.63 -47.33 6.63
CA ARG A 340 8.80 -46.33 7.34
C ARG A 340 7.34 -46.72 7.52
N LYS A 341 6.76 -47.42 6.54
CA LYS A 341 5.36 -47.91 6.57
C LYS A 341 5.11 -48.96 7.67
N GLN A 342 6.15 -49.68 8.07
CA GLN A 342 6.11 -50.69 9.12
C GLN A 342 6.49 -50.11 10.50
N GLN A 343 7.00 -48.88 10.56
CA GLN A 343 7.42 -48.23 11.80
C GLN A 343 6.25 -47.56 12.52
N GLN A 344 6.18 -47.78 13.83
CA GLN A 344 5.29 -47.08 14.75
C GLN A 344 6.10 -46.54 15.92
N LEU A 345 6.17 -45.21 16.03
CA LEU A 345 6.84 -44.52 17.12
C LEU A 345 5.82 -44.12 18.19
N GLU A 346 6.19 -44.28 19.44
CA GLU A 346 5.38 -43.96 20.61
C GLU A 346 6.19 -43.17 21.65
N PHE A 347 5.55 -42.18 22.26
CA PHE A 347 6.11 -41.40 23.36
C PHE A 347 5.03 -41.16 24.42
N GLN A 348 5.36 -41.41 25.69
CA GLN A 348 4.43 -41.24 26.83
C GLN A 348 3.06 -41.93 26.64
N GLY A 349 3.01 -43.09 25.99
CA GLY A 349 1.76 -43.80 25.72
C GLY A 349 0.99 -43.33 24.47
N GLN A 350 1.50 -42.33 23.74
CA GLN A 350 0.86 -41.76 22.55
C GLN A 350 1.59 -42.15 21.27
N VAL A 351 0.83 -42.64 20.28
CA VAL A 351 1.35 -42.96 18.94
C VAL A 351 1.58 -41.69 18.14
N LEU A 352 2.82 -41.49 17.72
CA LEU A 352 3.27 -40.31 17.00
C LEU A 352 2.82 -40.33 15.54
N GLN A 353 2.22 -39.22 15.10
CA GLN A 353 1.77 -39.00 13.72
C GLN A 353 2.86 -38.35 12.85
N ASP A 354 2.99 -38.84 11.63
CA ASP A 354 4.08 -38.51 10.70
C ASP A 354 4.21 -37.01 10.39
N TRP A 355 3.10 -36.29 10.31
CA TRP A 355 3.04 -34.88 9.91
C TRP A 355 3.11 -33.87 11.07
N LEU A 356 3.11 -34.33 12.33
CA LEU A 356 3.26 -33.48 13.50
C LEU A 356 4.74 -33.33 13.87
N ASP A 357 5.10 -32.23 14.55
CA ASP A 357 6.47 -31.94 14.99
C ASP A 357 6.77 -32.46 16.40
N PHE A 358 8.05 -32.54 16.76
CA PHE A 358 8.49 -33.05 18.07
C PHE A 358 8.09 -32.12 19.23
N VAL A 359 8.09 -30.80 18.98
CA VAL A 359 7.62 -29.78 19.95
C VAL A 359 6.16 -30.00 20.33
N GLY A 360 5.30 -30.37 19.37
CA GLY A 360 3.88 -30.65 19.59
C GLY A 360 3.60 -31.83 20.51
N TYR A 361 4.55 -32.76 20.65
CA TYR A 361 4.49 -33.88 21.61
C TYR A 361 5.27 -33.61 22.91
N GLY A 362 5.88 -32.43 23.05
CA GLY A 362 6.69 -32.09 24.22
C GLY A 362 7.99 -32.90 24.34
N ILE A 363 8.51 -33.45 23.24
CA ILE A 363 9.76 -34.23 23.22
C ILE A 363 10.95 -33.27 23.37
N GLN A 364 11.84 -33.59 24.31
CA GLN A 364 13.02 -32.82 24.69
C GLN A 364 14.31 -33.60 24.45
N ASP A 365 15.43 -32.94 24.70
CA ASP A 365 16.76 -33.55 24.59
C ASP A 365 16.92 -34.74 25.55
N SER A 366 17.55 -35.78 25.06
CA SER A 366 17.76 -37.07 25.72
C SER A 366 16.50 -37.89 26.02
N ASP A 367 15.34 -37.54 25.45
CA ASP A 367 14.12 -38.34 25.60
C ASP A 367 14.19 -39.66 24.84
N THR A 368 13.45 -40.66 25.34
CA THR A 368 13.38 -42.01 24.73
C THR A 368 12.01 -42.26 24.09
N LEU A 369 12.02 -42.59 22.79
CA LEU A 369 10.88 -42.99 21.98
C LEU A 369 10.87 -44.50 21.80
N PHE A 370 9.70 -45.11 21.70
CA PHE A 370 9.56 -46.55 21.52
C PHE A 370 9.20 -46.88 20.08
N LEU A 371 10.02 -47.72 19.43
CA LEU A 371 9.76 -48.20 18.08
C LEU A 371 9.11 -49.59 18.14
N SER A 372 7.97 -49.73 17.46
CA SER A 372 7.28 -51.01 17.27
C SER A 372 7.01 -51.29 15.79
N LYS A 373 6.92 -52.57 15.43
CA LYS A 373 6.68 -53.03 14.05
C LYS A 373 5.19 -53.31 13.83
N LYS A 374 4.57 -52.61 12.88
CA LYS A 374 3.21 -52.92 12.41
C LYS A 374 3.22 -54.23 11.62
N ARG A 375 2.34 -55.18 11.96
CA ARG A 375 2.13 -56.39 11.14
C ARG A 375 1.45 -55.99 9.84
N ALA A 376 2.04 -56.36 8.70
CA ALA A 376 1.36 -56.25 7.42
C ALA A 376 0.14 -57.19 7.44
N ARG A 377 -1.03 -56.71 6.98
CA ARG A 377 -2.14 -57.61 6.63
C ARG A 377 -1.66 -58.43 5.42
N GLU A 378 -1.46 -59.72 5.61
CA GLU A 378 -1.27 -60.67 4.51
C GLU A 378 -2.54 -60.65 3.66
N ALA A 379 -2.41 -60.27 2.39
CA ALA A 379 -3.42 -60.58 1.38
C ALA A 379 -3.23 -62.05 0.98
N PRO A 380 -4.29 -62.89 0.98
CA PRO A 380 -4.17 -64.28 0.57
C PRO A 380 -3.93 -64.35 -0.95
N PHE A 381 -2.84 -64.99 -1.35
CA PHE A 381 -2.63 -65.40 -2.75
C PHE A 381 -3.58 -66.54 -3.12
N PRO A 382 -4.21 -66.58 -4.31
CA PRO A 382 -4.80 -67.80 -4.84
C PRO A 382 -3.74 -68.67 -5.55
N PRO A 383 -3.94 -69.99 -5.62
CA PRO A 383 -2.95 -70.95 -6.11
C PRO A 383 -2.85 -71.01 -7.64
N SER A 384 -1.76 -71.65 -8.06
CA SER A 384 -1.11 -71.75 -9.38
C SER A 384 -1.99 -71.96 -10.61
#